data_AF-A0A7V9FG03-F1
#
_entry.id   AF-A0A7V9FG03-F1
#
_cell.length_a   1.000
_cell.length_b   1.000
_cell.length_c   1.000
_cell.angle_alpha   90.00
_cell.angle_beta   90.00
_cell.angle_gamma   90.00
#
_symmetry.space_group_name_H-M   'P 1'
#
loop_
_entity.id
_entity.type
_entity.pdbx_description
1 polymer ?
#
loop_
_entity_poly.entity_id
_entity_poly.type
_entity_poly.pdbx_seq_one_letter_code
_entity_poly.pdbx_strand_id
1 'polypeptide(L)'
;MRATPGWLRAGDTTYQSLDIAWAQWEGPHHGAGAGLTPEQFRDENVAVAKELGLGLIFGMNYLDGGDGSSGIRGTSAHPEWWQMSAAEVLHVGTTLAEAPYSCALLSWRHEQEFESRAEVRAALDSVAAVAATRGGTSCV
;
A
#
# COMPACT_ATOMS: atom_id res chain seq x y z
N MET A 1 -1.56 -13.47 -10.80
CA MET A 1 -2.77 -13.26 -9.97
C MET A 1 -2.40 -12.30 -8.84
N ARG A 2 -3.30 -11.43 -8.38
CA ARG A 2 -3.07 -10.54 -7.23
C ARG A 2 -3.96 -11.00 -6.10
N ALA A 3 -3.38 -11.27 -4.94
CA ALA A 3 -4.10 -11.71 -3.77
C ALA A 3 -3.39 -11.23 -2.51
N THR A 4 -4.18 -10.83 -1.51
CA THR A 4 -3.63 -10.53 -0.19
C THR A 4 -3.13 -11.81 0.46
N PRO A 5 -2.07 -11.73 1.29
CA PRO A 5 -1.62 -12.88 2.08
C PRO A 5 -2.76 -13.53 2.87
N GLY A 6 -3.64 -12.73 3.49
CA GLY A 6 -4.77 -13.25 4.27
C GLY A 6 -5.78 -14.04 3.42
N TRP A 7 -6.04 -13.61 2.19
CA TRP A 7 -6.93 -14.34 1.28
C TRP A 7 -6.32 -15.69 0.84
N LEU A 8 -5.00 -15.72 0.59
CA LEU A 8 -4.29 -16.96 0.26
C LEU A 8 -4.33 -17.98 1.39
N ARG A 9 -4.23 -17.52 2.64
CA ARG A 9 -4.37 -18.38 3.82
C ARG A 9 -5.77 -18.98 3.95
N ALA A 10 -6.81 -18.20 3.64
CA ALA A 10 -8.21 -18.58 3.90
C ALA A 10 -8.87 -19.41 2.78
N GLY A 11 -8.34 -19.37 1.55
CA GLY A 11 -8.96 -20.01 0.39
C GLY A 11 -8.47 -21.44 0.11
N ASP A 12 -9.30 -22.22 -0.59
CA ASP A 12 -8.96 -23.58 -1.08
C ASP A 12 -8.20 -23.58 -2.42
N THR A 13 -7.61 -22.44 -2.81
CA THR A 13 -6.95 -22.34 -4.12
C THR A 13 -5.60 -23.04 -4.11
N THR A 14 -5.40 -23.94 -5.08
CA THR A 14 -4.12 -24.64 -5.27
C THR A 14 -3.30 -23.97 -6.37
N TYR A 15 -2.01 -23.79 -6.13
CA TYR A 15 -1.08 -23.16 -7.07
C TYR A 15 0.10 -24.11 -7.31
N GLN A 16 0.63 -24.13 -8.55
CA GLN A 16 1.86 -24.88 -8.85
C GLN A 16 3.11 -24.17 -8.31
N SER A 17 3.12 -22.83 -8.39
CA SER A 17 4.12 -21.97 -7.78
C SER A 17 3.48 -20.63 -7.39
N LEU A 18 3.85 -20.11 -6.22
CA LEU A 18 3.43 -18.81 -5.73
C LEU A 18 4.57 -18.24 -4.89
N ASP A 19 5.17 -17.16 -5.37
CA ASP A 19 6.40 -16.63 -4.77
C ASP A 19 6.19 -15.29 -4.06
N ILE A 20 5.14 -14.54 -4.42
CA ILE A 20 4.90 -13.17 -3.96
C ILE A 20 3.39 -12.94 -3.73
N ALA A 21 3.07 -12.28 -2.63
CA ALA A 21 1.74 -11.75 -2.33
C ALA A 21 1.67 -10.22 -2.53
N TRP A 22 0.45 -9.69 -2.71
CA TRP A 22 0.19 -8.25 -2.86
C TRP A 22 -0.74 -7.78 -1.74
N ALA A 23 -0.34 -6.76 -0.98
CA ALA A 23 -1.22 -6.04 -0.05
C ALA A 23 -1.47 -4.60 -0.51
N GLN A 24 -2.73 -4.23 -0.79
CA GLN A 24 -3.11 -2.90 -1.29
C GLN A 24 -3.70 -2.07 -0.14
N TRP A 25 -3.05 -0.96 0.21
CA TRP A 25 -3.67 0.05 1.07
C TRP A 25 -4.75 0.78 0.26
N GLU A 26 -5.97 0.69 0.76
CA GLU A 26 -7.18 1.31 0.19
C GLU A 26 -7.75 2.37 1.13
N GLY A 27 -7.06 2.72 2.22
CA GLY A 27 -7.52 3.73 3.18
C GLY A 27 -8.19 3.14 4.42
N PRO A 28 -8.40 3.96 5.46
CA PRO A 28 -8.94 3.50 6.74
C PRO A 28 -10.45 3.23 6.71
N HIS A 29 -11.15 3.69 5.67
CA HIS A 29 -12.62 3.64 5.58
C HIS A 29 -13.15 2.49 4.72
N HIS A 30 -12.29 1.79 3.97
CA HIS A 30 -12.74 0.71 3.08
C HIS A 30 -11.60 -0.22 2.65
N GLY A 31 -11.98 -1.27 1.94
CA GLY A 31 -11.03 -2.20 1.35
C GLY A 31 -10.21 -2.94 2.40
N ALA A 32 -8.99 -3.34 2.01
CA ALA A 32 -8.11 -4.08 2.90
C ALA A 32 -7.53 -3.26 4.06
N GLY A 33 -7.61 -1.92 4.01
CA GLY A 33 -7.16 -1.02 5.08
C GLY A 33 -8.24 -0.64 6.09
N ALA A 34 -9.49 -1.07 5.89
CA ALA A 34 -10.62 -0.65 6.68
C ALA A 34 -10.42 -0.92 8.20
N GLY A 35 -10.51 0.15 9.00
CA GLY A 35 -10.36 0.08 10.45
C GLY A 35 -8.92 -0.09 10.95
N LEU A 36 -7.92 -0.01 10.08
CA LEU A 36 -6.51 -0.17 10.42
C LEU A 36 -5.75 1.16 10.33
N THR A 37 -4.70 1.29 11.13
CA THR A 37 -3.63 2.26 10.83
C THR A 37 -2.68 1.71 9.76
N PRO A 38 -1.87 2.56 9.11
CA PRO A 38 -0.87 2.10 8.15
C PRO A 38 0.12 1.08 8.74
N GLU A 39 0.49 1.23 10.01
CA GLU A 39 1.38 0.31 10.73
C GLU A 39 0.72 -1.04 10.96
N GLN A 40 -0.55 -1.06 11.40
CA GLN A 40 -1.30 -2.30 11.60
C GLN A 40 -1.43 -3.06 10.28
N PHE A 41 -1.83 -2.36 9.22
CA PHE A 41 -1.92 -2.95 7.89
C PHE A 41 -0.58 -3.52 7.40
N ARG A 42 0.52 -2.78 7.59
CA ARG A 42 1.87 -3.25 7.27
C ARG A 42 2.22 -4.53 8.04
N ASP A 43 2.09 -4.48 9.36
CA ASP A 43 2.56 -5.52 10.27
C ASP A 43 1.76 -6.81 10.09
N GLU A 44 0.44 -6.71 9.91
CA GLU A 44 -0.43 -7.85 9.60
C GLU A 44 -0.03 -8.51 8.27
N ASN A 45 0.13 -7.75 7.19
CA ASN A 45 0.47 -8.33 5.89
C ASN A 45 1.90 -8.89 5.86
N VAL A 46 2.85 -8.28 6.56
CA VAL A 46 4.21 -8.83 6.73
C VAL A 46 4.17 -10.14 7.50
N ALA A 47 3.42 -10.21 8.60
CA ALA A 47 3.31 -11.43 9.40
C ALA A 47 2.72 -12.59 8.59
N VAL A 48 1.66 -12.32 7.83
CA VAL A 48 1.00 -13.35 7.01
C VAL A 48 1.89 -13.79 5.84
N ALA A 49 2.57 -12.86 5.15
CA ALA A 49 3.49 -13.20 4.08
C ALA A 49 4.65 -14.08 4.57
N LYS A 50 5.20 -13.78 5.76
CA LYS A 50 6.21 -14.61 6.43
C LYS A 50 5.72 -16.01 6.75
N GLU A 51 4.51 -16.14 7.29
CA GLU A 51 3.91 -17.44 7.61
C GLU A 51 3.74 -18.32 6.36
N LEU A 52 3.36 -17.70 5.24
CA LEU A 52 3.18 -18.37 3.96
C LEU A 52 4.49 -18.59 3.18
N GLY A 53 5.61 -18.03 3.66
CA GLY A 53 6.89 -18.08 2.95
C GLY A 53 6.91 -17.30 1.63
N LEU A 54 6.08 -16.26 1.50
CA LEU A 54 5.92 -15.46 0.30
C LEU A 54 6.66 -14.13 0.42
N GLY A 55 7.24 -13.65 -0.68
CA GLY A 55 7.61 -12.25 -0.83
C GLY A 55 6.38 -11.33 -0.74
N LEU A 56 6.59 -10.04 -0.47
CA LEU A 56 5.51 -9.08 -0.31
C LEU A 56 5.74 -7.81 -1.12
N ILE A 57 4.74 -7.45 -1.93
CA ILE A 57 4.64 -6.14 -2.58
C ILE A 57 3.49 -5.37 -1.93
N PHE A 58 3.77 -4.14 -1.52
CA PHE A 58 2.73 -3.21 -1.11
C PHE A 58 2.22 -2.38 -2.29
N GLY A 59 0.93 -2.10 -2.27
CA GLY A 59 0.29 -1.12 -3.14
C GLY A 59 -0.28 0.03 -2.30
N MET A 60 -0.29 1.25 -2.83
CA MET A 60 -0.92 2.42 -2.21
C MET A 60 -1.90 3.08 -3.19
N ASN A 61 -3.17 3.18 -2.81
CA ASN A 61 -4.20 3.83 -3.61
C ASN A 61 -4.36 5.27 -3.13
N TYR A 62 -3.52 6.18 -3.62
CA TYR A 62 -3.61 7.59 -3.23
C TYR A 62 -4.83 8.33 -3.78
N LEU A 63 -5.55 7.73 -4.73
CA LEU A 63 -6.73 8.33 -5.35
C LEU A 63 -8.02 8.07 -4.59
N ASP A 64 -8.10 6.97 -3.84
CA ASP A 64 -9.30 6.59 -3.09
C ASP A 64 -8.99 6.15 -1.65
N GLY A 65 -7.71 6.13 -1.24
CA GLY A 65 -7.26 5.61 0.05
C GLY A 65 -6.91 6.64 1.11
N GLY A 66 -7.45 7.85 0.97
CA GLY A 66 -7.36 8.89 1.98
C GLY A 66 -8.36 8.74 3.13
N ASP A 67 -8.06 9.39 4.25
CA ASP A 67 -8.87 9.48 5.45
C ASP A 67 -9.88 10.64 5.44
N GLY A 68 -9.77 11.52 4.45
CA GLY A 68 -10.60 12.71 4.26
C GLY A 68 -9.94 14.02 4.65
N SER A 69 -8.75 14.01 5.25
CA SER A 69 -8.00 15.20 5.63
C SER A 69 -7.57 16.07 4.45
N SER A 70 -7.48 15.50 3.24
CA SER A 70 -7.26 16.27 2.01
C SER A 70 -8.43 17.19 1.64
N GLY A 71 -9.65 16.88 2.11
CA GLY A 71 -10.88 17.54 1.66
C GLY A 71 -11.25 17.26 0.19
N ILE A 72 -10.51 16.40 -0.51
CA ILE A 72 -10.69 16.11 -1.94
C ILE A 72 -11.29 14.72 -2.10
N ARG A 73 -12.41 14.65 -2.81
CA ARG A 73 -13.10 13.39 -3.10
C ARG A 73 -12.24 12.44 -3.92
N GLY A 74 -12.40 11.16 -3.62
CA GLY A 74 -11.78 10.09 -4.38
C GLY A 74 -12.22 10.08 -5.84
N THR A 75 -11.49 9.34 -6.67
CA THR A 75 -11.81 9.18 -8.09
C THR A 75 -12.95 8.18 -8.34
N SER A 76 -13.23 7.32 -7.37
CA SER A 76 -14.39 6.44 -7.39
C SER A 76 -15.63 7.17 -6.89
N ALA A 77 -16.82 6.80 -7.40
CA ALA A 77 -18.09 7.48 -7.11
C ALA A 77 -18.63 7.27 -5.67
N HIS A 78 -17.80 6.83 -4.72
CA HIS A 78 -18.23 6.54 -3.36
C HIS A 78 -18.08 7.77 -2.45
N PRO A 79 -19.10 8.16 -1.67
CA PRO A 79 -19.12 9.39 -0.89
C PRO A 79 -18.24 9.36 0.37
N GLU A 80 -17.51 8.28 0.61
CA GLU A 80 -16.60 8.14 1.76
C GLU A 80 -15.17 7.82 1.32
N TRP A 81 -14.91 7.83 0.01
CA TRP A 81 -13.57 7.62 -0.52
C TRP A 81 -12.95 8.98 -0.81
N TRP A 82 -11.69 9.10 -0.43
CA TRP A 82 -10.98 10.37 -0.43
C TRP A 82 -9.64 10.19 -1.13
N GLN A 83 -9.20 11.23 -1.82
CA GLN A 83 -7.81 11.31 -2.21
C GLN A 83 -6.95 11.49 -0.97
N MET A 84 -5.76 10.91 -0.97
CA MET A 84 -4.78 11.18 0.07
C MET A 84 -4.25 12.61 -0.05
N SER A 85 -4.08 13.28 1.08
CA SER A 85 -3.29 14.49 1.22
C SER A 85 -1.79 14.16 1.10
N ALA A 86 -0.94 15.17 0.91
CA ALA A 86 0.51 14.95 0.89
C ALA A 86 1.03 14.38 2.22
N ALA A 87 0.44 14.76 3.35
CA ALA A 87 0.81 14.23 4.67
C ALA A 87 0.46 12.74 4.78
N GLU A 88 -0.69 12.33 4.26
CA GLU A 88 -1.06 10.91 4.20
C GLU A 88 -0.15 10.14 3.23
N VAL A 89 0.15 10.69 2.04
CA VAL A 89 1.05 10.05 1.07
C VAL A 89 2.42 9.82 1.70
N LEU A 90 2.93 10.80 2.43
CA LEU A 90 4.18 10.68 3.15
C LEU A 90 4.05 9.59 4.22
N HIS A 91 3.10 9.72 5.15
CA HIS A 91 2.98 8.82 6.29
C HIS A 91 2.75 7.37 5.88
N VAL A 92 1.72 7.10 5.07
CA VAL A 92 1.42 5.73 4.60
C VAL A 92 2.56 5.22 3.74
N GLY A 93 3.04 6.04 2.79
CA GLY A 93 4.11 5.65 1.88
C GLY A 93 5.39 5.27 2.61
N THR A 94 5.83 6.06 3.58
CA THR A 94 7.03 5.74 4.38
C THR A 94 6.79 4.53 5.26
N THR A 95 5.63 4.42 5.93
CA THR A 95 5.32 3.26 6.78
C THR A 95 5.39 1.96 5.98
N LEU A 96 4.81 1.92 4.77
CA LEU A 96 4.86 0.73 3.91
C LEU A 96 6.26 0.51 3.30
N ALA A 97 6.95 1.59 2.91
CA ALA A 97 8.30 1.53 2.36
C ALA A 97 9.34 1.07 3.39
N GLU A 98 9.17 1.36 4.67
CA GLU A 98 10.09 0.96 5.74
C GLU A 98 10.07 -0.54 6.03
N ALA A 99 9.02 -1.26 5.61
CA ALA A 99 8.89 -2.69 5.86
C ALA A 99 10.04 -3.49 5.22
N PRO A 100 11.00 -4.02 6.01
CA PRO A 100 12.20 -4.66 5.44
C PRO A 100 11.88 -5.95 4.67
N TYR A 101 10.78 -6.61 5.04
CA TYR A 101 10.31 -7.83 4.40
C TYR A 101 9.58 -7.58 3.07
N SER A 102 9.10 -6.36 2.85
CA SER A 102 8.55 -6.00 1.54
C SER A 102 9.68 -5.85 0.54
N CYS A 103 9.40 -6.09 -0.74
CA CYS A 103 10.39 -5.99 -1.80
C CYS A 103 10.08 -4.85 -2.79
N ALA A 104 8.84 -4.38 -2.84
CA ALA A 104 8.45 -3.17 -3.58
C ALA A 104 7.25 -2.47 -2.96
N LEU A 105 7.10 -1.17 -3.25
CA LEU A 105 5.92 -0.36 -3.02
C LEU A 105 5.48 0.25 -4.37
N LEU A 106 4.22 0.07 -4.74
CA LEU A 106 3.65 0.55 -5.99
C LEU A 106 2.45 1.46 -5.74
N SER A 107 2.23 2.42 -6.62
CA SER A 107 0.96 3.15 -6.70
C SER A 107 -0.09 2.34 -7.48
N TRP A 108 -1.35 2.39 -7.07
CA TRP A 108 -2.46 1.71 -7.75
C TRP A 108 -2.58 2.07 -9.25
N ARG A 109 -2.42 3.37 -9.60
CA ARG A 109 -2.26 3.87 -10.98
C ARG A 109 -1.64 5.26 -10.99
N HIS A 110 -0.94 5.62 -12.07
CA HIS A 110 -0.49 6.98 -12.36
C HIS A 110 -1.69 7.93 -12.55
N GLU A 111 -1.60 9.14 -12.02
CA GLU A 111 -2.59 10.20 -12.22
C GLU A 111 -1.88 11.56 -12.20
N GLN A 112 -1.86 12.21 -13.37
CA GLN A 112 -1.00 13.36 -13.62
C GLN A 112 -1.41 14.58 -12.77
N GLU A 113 -2.70 14.82 -12.58
CA GLU A 113 -3.18 15.97 -11.81
C GLU A 113 -2.80 15.85 -10.33
N PHE A 114 -2.92 14.66 -9.76
CA PHE A 114 -2.55 14.33 -8.39
C PHE A 114 -1.03 14.44 -8.18
N GLU A 115 -0.23 13.77 -9.03
CA GLU A 115 1.22 13.63 -8.89
C GLU A 115 2.01 14.87 -9.37
N SER A 116 1.36 15.78 -10.09
CA SER A 116 1.96 17.08 -10.46
C SER A 116 1.88 18.12 -9.35
N ARG A 117 1.06 17.90 -8.31
CA ARG A 117 1.04 18.76 -7.12
C ARG A 117 2.39 18.73 -6.42
N ALA A 118 2.94 19.90 -6.14
CA ALA A 118 4.30 20.04 -5.63
C ALA A 118 4.48 19.33 -4.27
N GLU A 119 3.49 19.45 -3.39
CA GLU A 119 3.46 18.82 -2.08
C GLU A 119 3.37 17.28 -2.16
N VAL A 120 2.61 16.76 -3.12
CA VAL A 120 2.52 15.31 -3.36
C VAL A 120 3.83 14.77 -3.90
N ARG A 121 4.45 15.49 -4.85
CA ARG A 121 5.74 15.09 -5.39
C ARG A 121 6.82 15.06 -4.33
N ALA A 122 6.89 16.07 -3.47
CA ALA A 122 7.82 16.08 -2.34
C ALA A 122 7.59 14.90 -1.37
N ALA A 123 6.32 14.53 -1.12
CA ALA A 123 6.00 13.35 -0.34
C ALA A 123 6.47 12.06 -1.02
N LEU A 124 6.20 11.88 -2.32
CA LEU A 124 6.63 10.72 -3.10
C LEU A 124 8.16 10.62 -3.18
N ASP A 125 8.86 11.74 -3.35
CA ASP A 125 10.33 11.79 -3.33
C ASP A 125 10.89 11.32 -1.97
N SER A 126 10.23 11.71 -0.88
CA SER A 126 10.60 11.27 0.48
C SER A 126 10.36 9.78 0.68
N VAL A 127 9.23 9.25 0.19
CA VAL A 127 8.92 7.81 0.19
C VAL A 127 9.97 7.04 -0.62
N ALA A 128 10.35 7.54 -1.78
CA ALA A 128 11.38 6.94 -2.62
C ALA A 128 12.76 6.92 -1.93
N ALA A 129 13.13 8.00 -1.22
CA ALA A 129 14.37 8.06 -0.45
C ALA A 129 14.39 7.02 0.69
N VAL A 130 13.27 6.83 1.40
CA VAL A 130 13.12 5.77 2.41
C VAL A 130 13.26 4.40 1.78
N ALA A 131 12.57 4.15 0.66
CA ALA A 131 12.66 2.86 -0.04
C ALA A 131 14.09 2.55 -0.52
N ALA A 132 14.83 3.55 -1.00
CA ALA A 132 16.18 3.39 -1.52
C ALA A 132 17.24 3.12 -0.44
N THR A 133 17.00 3.55 0.80
CA THR A 133 17.94 3.38 1.91
C THR A 133 17.63 2.14 2.76
N ARG A 134 16.46 1.52 2.58
CA ARG A 134 16.09 0.33 3.35
C ARG A 134 16.95 -0.87 2.95
N GLY A 135 17.39 -1.63 3.94
CA GLY A 135 18.03 -2.96 3.74
C GLY A 135 16.99 -4.03 3.40
N GLY A 136 16.29 -3.88 2.28
CA GLY A 136 15.13 -4.71 1.92
C GLY A 136 15.50 -6.07 1.32
N THR A 137 14.61 -7.04 1.47
CA THR A 137 14.68 -8.33 0.76
C THR A 137 14.43 -8.12 -0.75
N SER A 138 15.19 -8.81 -1.62
CA SER A 138 14.91 -8.85 -3.07
C SER A 138 13.50 -9.39 -3.34
N CYS A 139 12.84 -8.90 -4.40
CA CYS A 139 11.66 -9.56 -4.95
C CYS A 139 12.16 -10.80 -5.71
N VAL A 140 12.38 -11.88 -4.96
CA VAL A 140 13.06 -13.14 -5.34
C VAL A 140 14.51 -13.00 -5.82
#